data_AF-A0A851PTD0-F1
#
_entry.id   AF-A0A851PTD0-F1
#
_cell.length_a   1.000
_cell.length_b   1.000
_cell.length_c   1.000
_cell.angle_alpha   90.00
_cell.angle_beta   90.00
_cell.angle_gamma   90.00
#
_symmetry.space_group_name_H-M   'P 1'
#
loop_
_entity.id
_entity.type
_entity.pdbx_description
1 polymer ?
#
loop_
_entity_poly.entity_id
_entity_poly.type
_entity_poly.pdbx_seq_one_letter_code
_entity_poly.pdbx_strand_id
1 'polypeptide(L)' 'MGTPASVVSDPAVQAAPATRHRKRASTNIFQDVGLPELRSLFRSGGAQRPEERAHLVWRYAGQRRTARALRQLR' A
#
# COMPACT_ATOMS: atom_id res chain seq x y z
N MET A 1 12.81 3.07 49.21
CA MET A 1 11.41 3.48 48.97
C MET A 1 11.47 4.89 48.35
N GLY A 2 11.68 5.11 47.06
CA GLY A 2 11.01 4.58 45.88
C GLY A 2 10.49 5.81 45.10
N THR A 3 11.38 6.52 44.40
CA THR A 3 11.01 7.65 43.52
C THR A 3 10.30 7.10 42.28
N PRO A 4 9.07 7.53 41.94
CA PRO A 4 8.47 7.15 40.68
C PRO A 4 9.14 7.93 39.54
N ALA A 5 9.66 7.20 38.55
CA ALA A 5 10.22 7.73 37.33
C ALA A 5 9.13 8.48 36.54
N SER A 6 9.26 9.80 36.44
CA SER A 6 8.39 10.64 35.63
C SER A 6 8.84 10.56 34.17
N VAL A 7 8.27 9.62 33.42
CA VAL A 7 8.47 9.54 31.96
C VAL A 7 7.48 10.49 31.31
N VAL A 8 7.89 11.76 31.18
CA VAL A 8 7.21 12.70 30.28
C VAL A 8 7.58 12.29 28.86
N SER A 9 6.76 11.44 28.26
CA SER A 9 6.73 11.30 26.81
C SER A 9 6.11 12.57 26.26
N ASP A 10 6.96 13.43 25.70
CA ASP A 10 6.58 14.48 24.77
C ASP A 10 5.54 13.93 23.78
N PRO A 11 4.34 14.53 23.63
CA PRO A 11 3.46 14.16 22.53
C PRO A 11 4.13 14.69 21.26
N ALA A 12 5.08 13.91 20.73
CA ALA A 12 5.65 14.11 19.41
C ALA A 12 4.47 14.38 18.47
N VAL A 13 4.36 15.65 18.11
CA VAL A 13 3.33 16.23 17.29
C VAL A 13 3.11 15.26 16.15
N GLN A 14 1.97 14.55 16.18
CA GLN A 14 1.54 13.74 15.06
C GLN A 14 1.30 14.73 13.94
N ALA A 15 2.36 14.98 13.16
CA ALA A 15 2.31 15.75 11.95
C ALA A 15 1.27 15.06 11.09
N ALA A 16 0.05 15.61 11.12
CA ALA A 16 -1.07 15.10 10.34
C ALA A 16 -0.55 14.93 8.91
N PRO A 17 -0.66 13.73 8.31
CA PRO A 17 -0.15 13.52 6.97
C PRO A 17 -0.83 14.55 6.07
N ALA A 18 0.00 15.38 5.44
CA ALA A 18 -0.37 16.50 4.59
C ALA A 18 -1.66 16.19 3.83
N THR A 19 -2.67 17.06 4.03
CA THR A 19 -3.93 17.15 3.29
C THR A 19 -3.98 16.19 2.11
N ARG A 20 -4.39 14.94 2.40
CA ARG A 20 -4.48 13.88 1.39
C ARG A 20 -5.61 14.30 0.46
N HIS A 21 -5.26 15.02 -0.60
CA HIS A 21 -6.16 15.44 -1.65
C HIS A 21 -6.99 14.21 -1.99
N ARG A 22 -8.31 14.25 -1.73
CA ARG A 22 -9.19 13.12 -2.05
C ARG A 22 -9.06 12.91 -3.54
N LYS A 23 -8.30 11.89 -3.91
CA LYS A 23 -8.00 11.64 -5.31
C LYS A 23 -9.29 11.24 -5.97
N ARG A 24 -9.58 11.85 -7.13
CA ARG A 24 -10.77 11.55 -7.94
C ARG A 24 -11.01 10.04 -7.92
N ALA A 25 -12.25 9.64 -7.64
CA ALA A 25 -12.67 8.25 -7.48
C ALA A 25 -12.20 7.43 -8.69
N SER A 26 -11.03 6.84 -8.56
CA SER A 26 -10.52 5.90 -9.52
C SER A 26 -11.12 4.57 -9.16
N THR A 27 -11.67 3.89 -10.16
CA THR A 27 -12.14 2.52 -9.98
C THR A 27 -11.00 1.57 -9.61
N ASN A 28 -9.74 2.02 -9.70
CA ASN A 28 -8.56 1.27 -9.29
C ASN A 28 -7.86 1.90 -8.07
N ILE A 29 -7.76 1.14 -6.99
CA ILE A 29 -7.06 1.49 -5.74
C ILE A 29 -5.52 1.50 -5.88
N PHE A 30 -4.98 0.96 -6.98
CA PHE A 30 -3.54 0.85 -7.24
C PHE A 30 -3.01 1.91 -8.22
N GLN A 31 -3.82 2.90 -8.60
CA GLN A 31 -3.47 3.85 -9.67
C GLN A 31 -2.24 4.73 -9.39
N ASP A 32 -1.85 4.92 -8.12
CA ASP A 32 -0.68 5.70 -7.69
C ASP A 32 0.38 4.87 -6.99
N VAL A 33 0.23 3.56 -7.04
CA VAL A 33 1.13 2.66 -6.35
C VAL A 33 2.21 2.27 -7.34
N GLY A 34 3.46 2.58 -7.00
CA GLY A 34 4.60 2.19 -7.81
C GLY A 34 4.80 0.68 -7.83
N LEU A 35 5.56 0.22 -8.81
CA LEU A 35 5.90 -1.19 -8.94
C LEU A 35 6.64 -1.76 -7.71
N PRO A 36 7.59 -1.03 -7.07
CA PRO A 36 8.23 -1.50 -5.84
C PRO A 36 7.25 -1.66 -4.68
N GLU A 37 6.34 -0.70 -4.46
CA GLU A 37 5.33 -0.82 -3.40
C GLU A 37 4.35 -1.96 -3.68
N LEU A 38 3.93 -2.14 -4.94
CA LEU A 38 3.08 -3.28 -5.33
C LEU A 38 3.75 -4.62 -5.05
N ARG A 39 5.06 -4.76 -5.34
CA ARG A 39 5.82 -5.97 -5.01
C ARG A 39 5.84 -6.24 -3.52
N SER A 40 6.15 -5.21 -2.72
CA SER A 40 6.17 -5.31 -1.26
C SER A 40 4.79 -5.74 -0.72
N LEU A 41 3.72 -5.13 -1.23
CA LEU A 41 2.34 -5.44 -0.85
C LEU A 41 1.94 -6.89 -1.19
N PHE A 42 2.31 -7.39 -2.36
CA PHE A 42 2.03 -8.78 -2.70
C PHE A 42 2.89 -9.78 -1.93
N ARG A 43 4.15 -9.43 -1.62
CA ARG A 43 5.02 -10.25 -0.77
C ARG A 43 4.50 -10.34 0.66
N SER A 44 4.17 -9.20 1.27
CA SER A 44 3.64 -9.16 2.64
C SER A 44 2.26 -9.81 2.74
N GLY A 45 1.46 -9.73 1.67
CA GLY A 45 0.16 -10.41 1.57
C GLY A 45 0.24 -11.92 1.27
N GLY A 46 1.44 -12.50 1.17
CA GLY A 46 1.61 -13.93 0.89
C GLY A 46 1.09 -14.36 -0.49
N ALA A 47 1.04 -13.42 -1.45
CA ALA A 47 0.52 -13.73 -2.76
C ALA A 47 1.48 -14.66 -3.52
N GLN A 48 0.92 -15.69 -4.16
CA GLN A 48 1.68 -16.53 -5.08
C GLN A 48 2.20 -15.65 -6.24
N ARG A 49 3.50 -15.74 -6.55
CA ARG A 49 4.15 -14.96 -7.61
C ARG A 49 3.99 -13.44 -7.43
N PRO A 50 4.49 -12.85 -6.34
CA PRO A 50 4.19 -11.46 -5.99
C PRO A 50 4.75 -10.45 -6.99
N GLU A 51 5.89 -10.74 -7.61
CA GLU A 51 6.51 -9.90 -8.64
C GLU A 51 5.65 -9.83 -9.90
N GLU A 52 5.20 -10.97 -10.40
CA GLU A 52 4.40 -11.06 -11.62
C GLU A 52 3.01 -10.43 -11.41
N ARG A 53 2.42 -10.62 -10.22
CA ARG A 53 1.18 -9.94 -9.83
C ARG A 53 1.34 -8.43 -9.78
N ALA A 54 2.44 -7.94 -9.19
CA ALA A 54 2.76 -6.51 -9.17
C ALA A 54 2.89 -5.94 -10.58
N HIS A 55 3.60 -6.64 -11.47
CA HIS A 55 3.76 -6.23 -12.87
C HIS A 55 2.44 -6.18 -13.62
N LEU A 56 1.55 -7.16 -13.43
CA LEU A 56 0.23 -7.17 -14.06
C LEU A 56 -0.64 -6.01 -13.58
N VAL A 57 -0.67 -5.75 -12.28
CA VAL A 57 -1.44 -4.64 -11.71
C VAL A 57 -0.88 -3.30 -12.16
N TRP A 58 0.44 -3.14 -12.19
CA TRP A 58 1.11 -1.93 -12.63
C TRP A 58 0.89 -1.67 -14.13
N ARG A 59 1.13 -2.68 -14.98
CA ARG A 59 0.99 -2.58 -16.45
C ARG A 59 -0.45 -2.34 -16.90
N TYR A 60 -1.42 -2.89 -16.18
CA TYR A 60 -2.83 -2.81 -16.54
C TYR A 60 -3.64 -1.93 -15.59
N ALA A 61 -2.99 -1.11 -14.74
CA ALA A 61 -3.67 -0.28 -13.76
C ALA A 61 -4.81 0.52 -14.42
N GLY A 62 -6.05 0.25 -13.99
CA GLY A 62 -7.26 0.93 -14.49
C GLY A 62 -7.96 0.25 -15.67
N GLN A 63 -7.45 -0.87 -16.18
CA GLN A 63 -8.03 -1.57 -17.32
C GLN A 63 -8.82 -2.81 -16.85
N ARG A 64 -9.96 -3.08 -17.50
CA ARG A 64 -10.82 -4.24 -17.15
C ARG A 64 -10.10 -5.59 -17.30
N ARG A 65 -8.99 -5.62 -18.05
CA ARG A 65 -8.19 -6.83 -18.31
C ARG A 65 -7.28 -7.25 -17.15
N THR A 66 -7.01 -6.39 -16.16
CA THR A 66 -6.16 -6.72 -15.00
C THR A 66 -6.67 -7.95 -14.26
N ALA A 67 -7.98 -8.03 -14.01
CA ALA A 67 -8.59 -9.17 -13.35
C ALA A 67 -8.44 -10.47 -14.16
N ARG A 68 -8.51 -10.41 -15.49
CA ARG A 68 -8.32 -11.58 -16.36
C ARG A 68 -6.87 -12.07 -16.31
N ALA A 69 -5.91 -11.16 -16.38
CA ALA A 69 -4.49 -11.52 -16.32
C ALA A 69 -4.12 -12.12 -14.96
N LEU A 70 -4.63 -11.57 -13.85
CA LEU A 70 -4.42 -12.12 -12.51
C LEU A 70 -5.04 -13.52 -12.34
N ARG A 71 -6.16 -13.82 -13.00
CA ARG A 71 -6.76 -15.17 -12.99
C ARG A 71 -5.93 -16.20 -13.76
N GLN A 72 -5.22 -15.78 -14.80
CA GLN A 72 -4.34 -16.65 -15.58
C GLN A 72 -3.02 -16.95 -14.87
N LEU A 73 -2.66 -16.18 -13.83
CA LEU A 73 -1.42 -16.33 -13.08
C LEU A 73 -1.48 -17.36 -11.94
N ARG A 74 -2.62 -18.06 -11.78
CA ARG A 74 -2.85 -19.09 -10.74
C ARG A 74 -1.87 -20.26 -10.84
#